data_AF-A0A7S2QIQ9-F1
#
_entry.id   AF-A0A7S2QIQ9-F1
#
_cell.length_a   1.000
_cell.length_b   1.000
_cell.length_c   1.000
_cell.angle_alpha   90.00
_cell.angle_beta   90.00
_cell.angle_gamma   90.00
#
_symmetry.space_group_name_H-M   'P 1'
#
loop_
_entity.id
_entity.type
_entity.pdbx_description
1 polymer ?
#
loop_
_entity_poly.entity_id
_entity_poly.type
_entity_poly.pdbx_seq_one_letter_code
_entity_poly.pdbx_strand_id
1 'polypeptide(L)'
;HGKLGPRCCLHGGVTCSIAGCRLQPHKKYKADLLGPAGPRCRRHGETMPKRLLAGVLATDAAALSAFVSDGPEAAVVGVCAAAGQCAVPGCTNESDPAARKANKWGPAVRRCRFHCSAKYNICVAIGCARRAWGTVAFADQHGEPGPRCVLHGGVTCS
;
A
#
# COMPACT_ATOMS: atom_id res chain seq x y z
N HIS A 1 2.30 14.34 -36.16
CA HIS A 1 2.11 12.96 -35.69
C HIS A 1 3.36 12.48 -34.96
N GLY A 2 3.30 12.29 -33.64
CA GLY A 2 4.43 11.76 -32.85
C GLY A 2 4.64 10.27 -33.12
N LYS A 3 5.90 9.81 -33.17
CA LYS A 3 6.24 8.39 -33.35
C LYS A 3 5.59 7.55 -32.25
N LEU A 4 5.00 6.40 -32.61
CA LEU A 4 4.42 5.45 -31.66
C LEU A 4 5.53 4.84 -30.78
N GLY A 5 5.80 5.50 -29.66
CA GLY A 5 6.69 4.98 -28.62
C GLY A 5 6.05 3.81 -27.85
N PRO A 6 6.87 3.02 -27.13
CA PRO A 6 6.36 1.97 -26.25
C PRO A 6 5.43 2.57 -25.18
N ARG A 7 4.19 2.07 -25.11
CA ARG A 7 3.22 2.50 -24.10
C ARG A 7 3.50 1.77 -22.78
N CYS A 8 3.29 2.44 -21.64
CA CYS A 8 3.36 1.76 -20.35
C CYS A 8 2.13 0.87 -20.14
N CYS A 9 2.18 -0.09 -19.22
CA CYS A 9 1.10 -1.06 -18.98
C CYS A 9 -0.25 -0.41 -18.60
N LEU A 10 -0.24 0.80 -18.04
CA LEU A 10 -1.45 1.56 -17.72
C LEU A 10 -2.12 2.18 -18.96
N HIS A 11 -1.37 2.39 -20.04
CA HIS A 11 -1.86 3.02 -21.27
C HIS A 11 -1.89 2.04 -22.46
N GLY A 12 -2.15 0.76 -22.19
CA GLY A 12 -2.23 -0.29 -23.22
C GLY A 12 -0.87 -0.82 -23.69
N GLY A 13 0.18 -0.62 -22.90
CA GLY A 13 1.45 -1.34 -23.05
C GLY A 13 1.33 -2.83 -22.76
N VAL A 14 2.31 -3.60 -23.20
CA VAL A 14 2.37 -5.05 -22.95
C VAL A 14 2.40 -5.31 -21.43
N THR A 15 1.50 -6.17 -20.94
CA THR A 15 1.43 -6.62 -19.55
C THR A 15 2.05 -8.00 -19.37
N CYS A 16 2.25 -8.40 -18.11
CA CYS A 16 2.59 -9.77 -17.75
C CYS A 16 1.55 -10.75 -18.31
N SER A 17 2.00 -11.88 -18.85
CA SER A 17 1.16 -12.94 -19.42
C SER A 17 0.45 -13.80 -18.38
N ILE A 18 0.62 -13.51 -17.09
CA ILE A 18 -0.05 -14.22 -15.99
C ILE A 18 -1.40 -13.55 -15.76
N ALA A 19 -2.48 -14.33 -15.78
CA ALA A 19 -3.83 -13.84 -15.59
C ALA A 19 -3.95 -12.94 -14.34
N GLY A 20 -4.52 -11.76 -14.51
CA GLY A 20 -4.68 -10.77 -13.42
C GLY A 20 -3.43 -9.91 -13.11
N CYS A 21 -2.28 -10.18 -13.71
CA CYS A 21 -1.07 -9.39 -13.44
C CYS A 21 -0.94 -8.16 -14.35
N ARG A 22 -1.06 -6.96 -13.78
CA ARG A 22 -0.92 -5.67 -14.50
C ARG A 22 0.49 -5.07 -14.48
N LEU A 23 1.47 -5.83 -13.99
CA LEU A 23 2.86 -5.36 -13.90
C LEU A 23 3.54 -5.35 -15.26
N GLN A 24 4.50 -4.44 -15.43
CA GLN A 24 5.31 -4.35 -16.63
C GLN A 24 6.20 -5.60 -16.75
N PRO A 25 6.21 -6.26 -17.92
CA PRO A 25 7.04 -7.43 -18.13
C PRO A 25 8.52 -7.04 -18.23
N HIS A 26 9.39 -7.94 -17.76
CA HIS A 26 10.83 -7.77 -17.75
C HIS A 26 11.54 -8.67 -18.78
N LYS A 27 11.07 -9.92 -18.94
CA LYS A 27 11.66 -10.90 -19.85
C LYS A 27 10.58 -11.84 -20.41
N LYS A 28 10.83 -12.46 -21.57
CA LYS A 28 9.98 -13.51 -22.15
C LYS A 28 10.42 -14.88 -21.61
N TYR A 29 9.45 -15.70 -21.22
CA TYR A 29 9.65 -17.04 -20.67
C TYR A 29 8.97 -18.08 -21.54
N LYS A 30 9.49 -19.32 -21.52
CA LYS A 30 8.80 -20.49 -22.06
C LYS A 30 7.61 -20.85 -21.15
N ALA A 31 6.70 -21.69 -21.64
CA ALA A 31 5.61 -22.21 -20.81
C ALA A 31 6.19 -23.01 -19.65
N ASP A 32 5.60 -22.86 -18.47
CA ASP A 32 6.00 -23.51 -17.23
C ASP A 32 4.79 -23.67 -16.30
N LEU A 33 5.02 -24.12 -15.06
CA LEU A 33 3.97 -24.35 -14.06
C LEU A 33 3.20 -23.08 -13.66
N LEU A 34 3.71 -21.88 -13.95
CA LEU A 34 3.03 -20.62 -13.64
C LEU A 34 2.11 -20.17 -14.78
N GLY A 35 2.26 -20.68 -16.00
CA GLY A 35 1.38 -20.34 -17.12
C GLY A 35 2.00 -20.50 -18.51
N PRO A 36 1.35 -19.96 -19.56
CA PRO A 36 1.82 -20.09 -20.93
C PRO A 36 3.14 -19.34 -21.17
N ALA A 37 3.77 -19.63 -22.31
CA ALA A 37 4.92 -18.86 -22.77
C ALA A 37 4.52 -17.39 -23.00
N GLY A 38 5.37 -16.44 -22.59
CA GLY A 38 5.03 -15.04 -22.71
C GLY A 38 5.91 -14.08 -21.90
N PRO A 39 5.67 -12.77 -22.03
CA PRO A 39 6.35 -11.74 -21.26
C PRO A 39 5.90 -11.77 -19.80
N ARG A 40 6.83 -11.84 -18.84
CA ARG A 40 6.51 -11.89 -17.41
C ARG A 40 7.26 -10.83 -16.62
N CYS A 41 6.63 -10.30 -15.57
CA CYS A 41 7.24 -9.35 -14.64
C CYS A 41 8.25 -10.06 -13.73
N ARG A 42 9.08 -9.31 -13.00
CA ARG A 42 10.08 -9.89 -12.08
C ARG A 42 9.48 -10.85 -11.06
N ARG A 43 8.29 -10.51 -10.53
CA ARG A 43 7.56 -11.36 -9.57
C ARG A 43 7.16 -12.74 -10.13
N HIS A 44 6.95 -12.86 -11.44
CA HIS A 44 6.54 -14.10 -12.10
C HIS A 44 7.61 -14.70 -13.04
N GLY A 45 8.77 -14.05 -13.13
CA GLY A 45 9.87 -14.44 -14.00
C GLY A 45 11.15 -14.76 -13.23
N GLU A 46 11.28 -14.32 -12.00
CA GLU A 46 12.29 -14.84 -11.10
C GLU A 46 11.84 -16.26 -10.76
N THR A 47 12.59 -17.25 -11.28
CA THR A 47 12.52 -18.62 -10.77
C THR A 47 12.55 -18.52 -9.26
N MET A 48 11.44 -18.87 -8.60
CA MET A 48 11.37 -18.99 -7.15
C MET A 48 12.68 -19.63 -6.69
N PRO A 49 13.39 -19.07 -5.70
CA PRO A 49 14.61 -19.69 -5.21
C PRO A 49 14.29 -21.16 -4.95
N LYS A 50 15.10 -22.08 -5.50
CA LYS A 50 14.85 -23.54 -5.54
C LYS A 50 14.47 -24.15 -4.17
N ARG A 51 14.63 -23.42 -3.08
CA ARG A 51 14.24 -23.76 -1.72
C ARG A 51 12.73 -23.80 -1.44
N LEU A 52 11.86 -23.16 -2.23
CA LEU A 52 10.41 -23.10 -1.94
C LEU A 52 9.53 -24.10 -2.72
N LEU A 53 10.09 -24.83 -3.69
CA LEU A 53 9.34 -25.83 -4.47
C LEU A 53 9.17 -27.19 -3.77
N ALA A 54 9.75 -27.38 -2.58
CA ALA A 54 9.66 -28.64 -1.84
C ALA A 54 8.52 -28.70 -0.80
N GLY A 55 7.77 -27.60 -0.57
CA GLY A 55 6.90 -27.49 0.62
C GLY A 55 5.40 -27.29 0.38
N VAL A 56 4.91 -27.16 -0.86
CA VAL A 56 3.52 -26.76 -1.12
C VAL A 56 2.82 -27.75 -2.07
N LEU A 57 2.72 -29.00 -1.63
CA LEU A 57 1.83 -30.01 -2.23
C LEU A 57 0.90 -30.64 -1.18
N ALA A 58 0.51 -29.92 -0.12
CA ALA A 58 -0.36 -30.50 0.91
C ALA A 58 -1.18 -29.46 1.70
N THR A 59 -1.89 -28.54 1.05
CA THR A 59 -3.02 -27.89 1.71
C THR A 59 -4.26 -27.89 0.81
N ASP A 60 -5.29 -28.56 1.33
CA ASP A 60 -6.55 -28.87 0.69
C ASP A 60 -7.36 -27.64 0.24
N ALA A 61 -7.96 -27.77 -0.94
CA ALA A 61 -8.85 -26.79 -1.57
C ALA A 61 -10.16 -26.53 -0.78
N ALA A 62 -10.41 -27.24 0.33
CA ALA A 62 -11.62 -27.11 1.14
C ALA A 62 -11.56 -25.96 2.17
N ALA A 63 -10.38 -25.41 2.48
CA ALA A 63 -10.24 -24.43 3.57
C ALA A 63 -10.48 -22.96 3.18
N LEU A 64 -10.66 -22.65 1.90
CA LEU A 64 -10.74 -21.27 1.40
C LEU A 64 -12.17 -20.70 1.24
N SER A 65 -13.21 -21.48 1.50
CA SER A 65 -14.61 -21.04 1.35
C SER A 65 -15.26 -20.49 2.63
N ALA A 66 -14.57 -20.44 3.77
CA ALA A 66 -15.19 -20.14 5.07
C ALA A 66 -14.99 -18.69 5.62
N PHE A 67 -14.32 -17.78 4.90
CA PHE A 67 -13.94 -16.46 5.44
C PHE A 67 -14.65 -15.26 4.77
N VAL A 68 -15.94 -15.40 4.43
CA VAL A 68 -16.80 -14.27 4.08
C VAL A 68 -18.10 -14.36 4.88
N SER A 69 -18.08 -13.88 6.12
CA SER A 69 -19.30 -13.51 6.84
C SER A 69 -18.95 -12.47 7.91
N ASP A 70 -19.63 -11.33 7.81
CA ASP A 70 -19.95 -10.37 8.86
C ASP A 70 -18.81 -9.51 9.43
N GLY A 71 -18.79 -8.26 8.97
CA GLY A 71 -18.11 -7.17 9.66
C GLY A 71 -18.88 -6.71 10.90
N PRO A 72 -18.21 -5.98 11.81
CA PRO A 72 -18.88 -5.05 12.68
C PRO A 72 -18.56 -3.61 12.26
N GLU A 73 -19.60 -2.77 12.28
CA GLU A 73 -19.46 -1.32 12.34
C GLU A 73 -18.47 -0.95 13.44
N ALA A 74 -17.39 -0.28 13.03
CA ALA A 74 -16.45 0.32 13.95
C ALA A 74 -17.14 1.51 14.63
N ALA A 75 -17.75 1.24 15.79
CA ALA A 75 -17.89 2.25 16.82
C ALA A 75 -16.48 2.76 17.13
N VAL A 76 -16.11 3.91 16.56
CA VAL A 76 -14.88 4.63 16.88
C VAL A 76 -15.06 5.15 18.31
N VAL A 77 -14.87 4.28 19.29
CA VAL A 77 -14.70 4.67 20.68
C VAL A 77 -13.43 5.50 20.68
N GLY A 78 -13.61 6.82 20.72
CA GLY A 78 -12.54 7.77 20.93
C GLY A 78 -11.93 7.48 22.30
N VAL A 79 -10.93 6.60 22.33
CA VAL A 79 -10.10 6.42 23.52
C VAL A 79 -9.42 7.77 23.72
N CYS A 80 -9.87 8.50 24.72
CA CYS A 80 -9.23 9.72 25.18
C CYS A 80 -7.75 9.37 25.43
N ALA A 81 -6.86 9.80 24.54
CA ALA A 81 -5.44 9.54 24.66
C ALA A 81 -4.98 10.00 26.05
N ALA A 82 -4.37 9.09 26.82
CA ALA A 82 -3.90 9.41 28.17
C ALA A 82 -2.98 10.65 28.09
N ALA A 83 -3.00 11.49 29.12
CA ALA A 83 -2.29 12.76 29.09
C ALA A 83 -0.80 12.55 28.79
N GLY A 84 -0.37 12.86 27.56
CA GLY A 84 1.00 12.67 27.10
C GLY A 84 1.15 11.69 25.93
N GLN A 85 0.08 11.04 25.47
CA GLN A 85 0.12 10.13 24.32
C GLN A 85 -0.22 10.84 23.00
N CYS A 86 0.29 10.26 21.91
CA CYS A 86 -0.03 10.68 20.55
C CYS A 86 -1.52 10.47 20.24
N ALA A 87 -2.19 11.51 19.74
CA ALA A 87 -3.61 11.50 19.35
C ALA A 87 -3.90 10.70 18.06
N VAL A 88 -2.91 10.00 17.52
CA VAL A 88 -3.10 9.12 16.36
C VAL A 88 -3.63 7.79 16.87
N PRO A 89 -4.82 7.33 16.41
CA PRO A 89 -5.40 6.07 16.85
C PRO A 89 -4.41 4.90 16.76
N GLY A 90 -4.27 4.14 17.84
CA GLY A 90 -3.34 3.00 17.94
C GLY A 90 -1.87 3.37 18.17
N CYS A 91 -1.53 4.66 18.31
CA CYS A 91 -0.16 5.07 18.62
C CYS A 91 0.07 5.13 20.13
N THR A 92 0.98 4.28 20.64
CA THR A 92 1.37 4.24 22.05
C THR A 92 2.55 5.15 22.39
N ASN A 93 3.07 5.89 21.41
CA ASN A 93 4.22 6.79 21.63
C ASN A 93 3.82 8.06 22.37
N GLU A 94 4.75 8.59 23.17
CA GLU A 94 4.61 9.88 23.83
C GLU A 94 4.54 11.04 22.83
N SER A 95 3.65 11.98 23.10
CA SER A 95 3.49 13.21 22.33
C SER A 95 4.70 14.11 22.52
N ASP A 96 5.23 14.62 21.42
CA ASP A 96 6.28 15.63 21.44
C ASP A 96 5.67 16.98 21.86
N PRO A 97 6.15 17.62 22.93
CA PRO A 97 5.62 18.92 23.36
C PRO A 97 5.79 20.01 22.30
N ALA A 98 6.76 19.90 21.39
CA ALA A 98 6.95 20.83 20.28
C ALA A 98 5.86 20.69 19.18
N ALA A 99 5.10 19.59 19.19
CA ALA A 99 4.04 19.29 18.22
C ALA A 99 2.75 20.08 18.39
N ARG A 100 2.64 20.89 19.45
CA ARG A 100 1.40 21.61 19.80
C ARG A 100 1.09 22.77 18.86
N LYS A 101 1.92 23.05 17.85
CA LYS A 101 1.63 24.05 16.84
C LYS A 101 0.82 23.42 15.71
N ALA A 102 -0.31 24.03 15.38
CA ALA A 102 -1.05 23.68 14.17
C ALA A 102 -0.11 23.80 12.96
N ASN A 103 -0.23 22.88 12.02
CA ASN A 103 0.53 22.91 10.78
C ASN A 103 -0.42 22.85 9.59
N LYS A 104 0.12 22.93 8.37
CA LYS A 104 -0.68 22.88 7.14
C LYS A 104 -1.48 21.58 6.94
N TRP A 105 -1.33 20.60 7.82
CA TRP A 105 -1.96 19.28 7.77
C TRP A 105 -2.98 19.06 8.89
N GLY A 106 -3.51 20.14 9.46
CA GLY A 106 -4.64 20.09 10.37
C GLY A 106 -4.36 20.66 11.76
N PRO A 107 -5.32 20.48 12.68
CA PRO A 107 -5.31 21.15 13.97
C PRO A 107 -4.12 20.73 14.83
N ALA A 108 -3.80 21.58 15.80
CA ALA A 108 -2.82 21.37 16.86
C ALA A 108 -3.21 20.19 17.77
N VAL A 109 -3.02 18.97 17.29
CA VAL A 109 -3.21 17.76 18.08
C VAL A 109 -1.86 17.24 18.57
N ARG A 110 -1.83 16.70 19.79
CA ARG A 110 -0.64 16.06 20.36
C ARG A 110 -0.21 14.90 19.47
N ARG A 111 0.98 14.97 18.88
CA ARG A 111 1.54 13.92 18.02
C ARG A 111 2.92 13.54 18.56
N CYS A 112 3.36 12.30 18.37
CA CYS A 112 4.73 11.90 18.71
C CYS A 112 5.73 12.35 17.65
N ARG A 113 7.03 12.38 17.92
CA ARG A 113 8.08 12.79 16.95
C ARG A 113 7.97 12.11 15.57
N PHE A 114 7.47 10.88 15.51
CA PHE A 114 7.21 10.15 14.26
C PHE A 114 6.04 10.74 13.46
N HIS A 115 5.02 11.24 14.15
CA HIS A 115 3.84 11.89 13.55
C HIS A 115 3.93 13.44 13.48
N CYS A 116 4.97 14.05 14.05
CA CYS A 116 5.19 15.51 14.05
C CYS A 116 6.20 15.99 13.02
N SER A 117 7.16 15.13 12.68
CA SER A 117 8.23 15.58 11.83
C SER A 117 7.69 15.69 10.40
N ALA A 118 7.71 16.91 9.85
CA ALA A 118 7.58 17.13 8.41
C ALA A 118 8.60 16.31 7.58
N LYS A 119 9.63 15.77 8.26
CA LYS A 119 10.63 14.84 7.73
C LYS A 119 10.11 13.43 7.46
N TYR A 120 9.09 12.97 8.20
CA TYR A 120 8.47 11.66 7.98
C TYR A 120 7.13 11.90 7.26
N ASN A 121 7.20 11.92 5.93
CA ASN A 121 6.03 11.77 5.07
C ASN A 121 5.37 10.43 5.45
N ILE A 122 4.40 10.42 6.37
CA ILE A 122 3.60 9.25 6.74
C ILE A 122 2.24 9.39 6.06
N CYS A 123 1.64 8.26 5.70
CA CYS A 123 0.34 8.20 5.09
C CYS A 123 -0.73 8.76 6.03
N VAL A 124 -1.56 9.70 5.55
CA VAL A 124 -2.68 10.27 6.33
C VAL A 124 -3.91 9.36 6.41
N ALA A 125 -3.86 8.16 5.82
CA ALA A 125 -4.96 7.21 5.92
C ALA A 125 -5.10 6.74 7.36
N ILE A 126 -6.34 6.66 7.84
CA ILE A 126 -6.65 6.28 9.22
C ILE A 126 -6.00 4.92 9.53
N GLY A 127 -5.20 4.87 10.60
CA GLY A 127 -4.49 3.65 11.01
C GLY A 127 -3.26 3.28 10.17
N CYS A 128 -2.82 4.12 9.22
CA CYS A 128 -1.66 3.79 8.38
C CYS A 128 -0.35 4.38 8.92
N ALA A 129 0.56 3.52 9.38
CA ALA A 129 1.90 3.91 9.81
C ALA A 129 2.95 3.91 8.68
N ARG A 130 2.54 3.70 7.42
CA ARG A 130 3.49 3.58 6.29
C ARG A 130 4.00 4.94 5.83
N ARG A 131 5.23 4.96 5.33
CA ARG A 131 5.80 6.12 4.64
C ARG A 131 4.95 6.47 3.41
N ALA A 132 4.59 7.73 3.28
CA ALA A 132 3.97 8.31 2.11
C ALA A 132 4.97 8.46 0.96
N TRP A 133 4.49 8.16 -0.24
CA TRP A 133 5.21 8.15 -1.51
C TRP A 133 4.71 9.23 -2.47
N GLY A 134 3.48 9.71 -2.29
CA GLY A 134 2.90 10.81 -3.07
C GLY A 134 1.92 11.62 -2.24
N THR A 135 1.35 12.67 -2.83
CA THR A 135 0.29 13.49 -2.20
C THR A 135 -0.96 13.37 -3.04
N VAL A 136 -2.10 13.10 -2.40
CA VAL A 136 -3.41 13.09 -3.07
C VAL A 136 -4.04 14.46 -2.86
N ALA A 137 -4.49 15.07 -3.97
CA ALA A 137 -5.00 16.45 -3.97
C ALA A 137 -6.47 16.57 -3.56
N PHE A 138 -7.23 15.48 -3.63
CA PHE A 138 -8.66 15.44 -3.34
C PHE A 138 -8.96 14.36 -2.29
N ALA A 139 -10.05 14.53 -1.53
CA ALA A 139 -10.49 13.49 -0.62
C ALA A 139 -10.85 12.22 -1.39
N ASP A 140 -10.55 11.07 -0.81
CA ASP A 140 -10.83 9.76 -1.40
C ASP A 140 -11.36 8.78 -0.34
N GLN A 141 -11.58 7.52 -0.72
CA GLN A 141 -12.02 6.46 0.19
C GLN A 141 -11.06 6.22 1.38
N HIS A 142 -9.85 6.77 1.35
CA HIS A 142 -8.87 6.65 2.43
C HIS A 142 -8.83 7.88 3.34
N GLY A 143 -9.59 8.94 3.05
CA GLY A 143 -9.72 10.15 3.87
C GLY A 143 -9.43 11.46 3.12
N GLU A 144 -9.09 12.50 3.88
CA GLU A 144 -8.80 13.85 3.38
C GLU A 144 -7.55 13.93 2.45
N PRO A 145 -7.40 15.01 1.65
CA PRO A 145 -6.19 15.27 0.88
C PRO A 145 -4.93 15.26 1.75
N GLY A 146 -3.82 14.78 1.20
CA GLY A 146 -2.55 14.76 1.92
C GLY A 146 -1.57 13.68 1.48
N PRO A 147 -0.46 13.52 2.22
CA PRO A 147 0.56 12.52 1.90
C PRO A 147 0.01 11.10 2.07
N ARG A 148 0.16 10.26 1.04
CA ARG A 148 -0.32 8.88 1.00
C ARG A 148 0.79 7.89 0.66
N CYS A 149 0.70 6.66 1.15
CA CYS A 149 1.57 5.57 0.72
C CYS A 149 1.05 4.93 -0.58
N VAL A 150 1.86 4.07 -1.19
CA VAL A 150 1.50 3.37 -2.44
C VAL A 150 0.22 2.53 -2.36
N LEU A 151 -0.17 2.07 -1.16
CA LEU A 151 -1.42 1.35 -0.98
C LEU A 151 -2.65 2.26 -0.93
N HIS A 152 -2.46 3.54 -0.63
CA HIS A 152 -3.53 4.51 -0.44
C HIS A 152 -3.46 5.63 -1.50
N GLY A 153 -3.05 5.30 -2.73
CA GLY A 153 -3.04 6.25 -3.85
C GLY A 153 -1.84 7.20 -3.90
N GLY A 154 -0.85 7.04 -3.02
CA GLY A 154 0.38 7.82 -3.04
C GLY A 154 1.35 7.35 -4.12
N VAL A 155 1.02 7.58 -5.38
CA VAL A 155 1.92 7.35 -6.51
C VAL A 155 2.29 8.68 -7.13
N THR A 156 3.60 8.93 -7.30
CA THR A 156 4.09 10.03 -8.12
C THR A 156 4.25 9.52 -9.54
N CYS A 157 3.53 10.10 -10.51
CA CYS A 157 3.90 9.93 -11.91
C CYS A 157 5.26 10.62 -12.10
N SER A 158 6.31 9.82 -12.20
CA SER A 158 7.66 10.23 -12.62
C SER A 158 7.78 10.18 -14.13
#